data_AF-A0A838PDZ6-F1
#
_entry.id   AF-A0A838PDZ6-F1
#
_cell.length_a   1.000
_cell.length_b   1.000
_cell.length_c   1.000
_cell.angle_alpha   90.00
_cell.angle_beta   90.00
_cell.angle_gamma   90.00
#
_symmetry.space_group_name_H-M   'P 1'
#
loop_
_entity.id
_entity.type
_entity.pdbx_description
1 polymer ?
#
loop_
_entity_poly.entity_id
_entity_poly.type
_entity_poly.pdbx_seq_one_letter_code
_entity_poly.pdbx_strand_id
1 'polypeptide(L)'
;MSEGDGKATRKKKPRILAITTDCCTGCAGSPACIEYCPIEACMFWVPDEDHPPFGRIEVDPYLCIGCQKCISKGPDGAFLDGCPWDAIEMVPTEDWEGLHGIALPDAPPAPPVG
;
A
#
# COMPACT_ATOMS: atom_id res chain seq x y z
N MET A 1 10.07 -23.46 8.13
CA MET A 1 8.79 -23.01 8.73
C MET A 1 9.06 -21.59 9.20
N SER A 2 8.42 -20.61 8.57
CA SER A 2 8.51 -19.21 9.01
C SER A 2 7.13 -18.86 9.50
N GLU A 3 6.92 -19.06 10.81
CA GLU A 3 5.74 -18.61 11.51
C GLU A 3 5.59 -17.09 11.38
N GLY A 4 4.41 -16.68 10.92
CA GLY A 4 3.99 -15.29 10.78
C GLY A 4 2.60 -15.18 10.19
N ASP A 5 1.72 -16.14 10.47
CA ASP A 5 0.28 -16.02 10.23
C ASP A 5 -0.29 -15.27 11.43
N GLY A 6 -0.52 -13.97 11.24
CA GLY A 6 -0.90 -13.03 12.29
C GLY A 6 -0.75 -11.62 11.76
N LYS A 7 -1.73 -11.20 10.94
CA LYS A 7 -1.95 -9.86 10.37
C LYS A 7 -0.95 -8.83 10.88
N ALA A 8 0.14 -8.62 10.14
CA ALA A 8 1.22 -7.79 10.63
C ALA A 8 0.68 -6.38 10.94
N THR A 9 1.18 -5.76 12.00
CA THR A 9 0.84 -4.38 12.36
C THR A 9 2.14 -3.66 12.68
N ARG A 10 2.27 -2.39 12.27
CA ARG A 10 3.48 -1.63 12.61
C ARG A 10 3.48 -1.28 14.09
N LYS A 11 4.66 -1.41 14.71
CA LYS A 11 4.92 -0.92 16.07
C LYS A 11 5.50 0.50 16.10
N LYS A 12 5.97 0.99 14.95
CA LYS A 12 6.60 2.30 14.77
C LYS A 12 6.29 2.85 13.39
N LYS A 13 6.36 4.17 13.22
CA LYS A 13 6.23 4.83 11.92
C LYS A 13 7.31 4.31 10.95
N PRO A 14 6.96 3.90 9.72
CA PRO A 14 7.96 3.52 8.73
C PRO A 14 8.71 4.78 8.25
N ARG A 15 9.88 4.59 7.62
CA ARG A 15 10.61 5.69 6.96
C ARG A 15 10.13 5.95 5.54
N ILE A 16 9.48 4.95 4.94
CA ILE A 16 8.99 4.97 3.56
C ILE A 16 7.56 4.42 3.53
N LEU A 17 6.73 4.98 2.65
CA LEU A 17 5.35 4.57 2.41
C LEU A 17 5.19 4.16 0.95
N ALA A 18 4.35 3.16 0.72
CA ALA A 18 3.86 2.85 -0.61
C ALA A 18 2.72 3.81 -0.94
N ILE A 19 2.76 4.43 -2.12
CA ILE A 19 1.71 5.32 -2.64
C ILE A 19 1.33 4.84 -4.03
N THR A 20 0.02 4.82 -4.29
CA THR A 20 -0.50 4.53 -5.62
C THR A 20 -0.41 5.78 -6.49
N THR A 21 0.07 5.63 -7.71
CA THR A 21 0.11 6.68 -8.73
C THR A 21 -1.11 6.65 -9.64
N ASP A 22 -1.24 7.67 -10.49
CA ASP A 22 -2.28 7.77 -11.52
C ASP A 22 -2.23 6.63 -12.56
N CYS A 23 -1.10 5.92 -12.66
CA CYS A 23 -0.95 4.77 -13.55
C CYS A 23 -1.75 3.53 -13.11
N CYS A 24 -2.39 3.55 -11.93
CA CYS A 24 -3.10 2.40 -11.39
C CYS A 24 -4.44 2.20 -12.07
N THR A 25 -4.59 1.07 -12.77
CA THR A 25 -5.82 0.67 -13.45
C THR A 25 -6.66 -0.33 -12.66
N GLY A 26 -6.36 -0.50 -11.36
CA GLY A 26 -7.08 -1.42 -10.48
C GLY A 26 -6.98 -2.90 -10.86
N CYS A 27 -5.99 -3.27 -11.70
CA CYS A 27 -5.77 -4.64 -12.20
C CYS A 27 -7.06 -5.34 -12.70
N ALA A 28 -7.97 -4.59 -13.32
CA ALA A 28 -9.26 -5.08 -13.80
C ALA A 28 -10.13 -5.78 -12.71
N GLY A 29 -9.99 -5.37 -11.45
CA GLY A 29 -10.77 -5.90 -10.33
C GLY A 29 -10.11 -7.06 -9.57
N SER A 30 -8.93 -7.53 -10.00
CA SER A 30 -8.15 -8.57 -9.30
C SER A 30 -6.77 -8.04 -8.89
N PRO A 31 -6.68 -7.24 -7.81
CA PRO A 31 -5.45 -6.56 -7.43
C PRO A 31 -4.44 -7.48 -6.74
N ALA A 32 -3.41 -7.89 -7.49
CA ALA A 32 -2.29 -8.67 -6.97
C ALA A 32 -1.61 -8.01 -5.75
N CYS A 33 -1.49 -6.67 -5.74
CA CYS A 33 -0.86 -5.93 -4.66
C CYS A 33 -1.54 -6.14 -3.28
N ILE A 34 -2.86 -6.39 -3.25
CA ILE A 34 -3.58 -6.69 -2.01
C ILE A 34 -3.13 -8.05 -1.46
N GLU A 35 -3.03 -9.06 -2.31
CA GLU A 35 -2.62 -10.42 -1.94
C GLU A 35 -1.16 -10.48 -1.44
N TYR A 36 -0.28 -9.65 -2.00
CA TYR A 36 1.13 -9.59 -1.57
C TYR A 36 1.34 -8.73 -0.32
N CYS A 37 0.38 -7.87 0.04
CA CYS A 37 0.52 -7.00 1.18
C CYS A 37 0.37 -7.82 2.48
N PRO A 38 1.37 -7.84 3.38
CA PRO A 38 1.27 -8.56 4.65
C PRO A 38 0.26 -7.92 5.62
N ILE A 39 -0.34 -6.80 5.23
CA ILE A 39 -1.32 -6.01 5.98
C ILE A 39 -2.62 -6.01 5.17
N GLU A 40 -3.54 -6.89 5.51
CA GLU A 40 -4.79 -7.10 4.76
C GLU A 40 -5.60 -5.80 4.53
N ALA A 41 -5.62 -4.89 5.52
CA ALA A 41 -6.38 -3.64 5.44
C ALA A 41 -5.58 -2.47 4.85
N CYS A 42 -4.31 -2.67 4.48
CA CYS A 42 -3.45 -1.58 3.99
C CYS A 42 -3.81 -1.13 2.57
N MET A 43 -4.56 -1.92 1.80
CA MET A 43 -4.89 -1.58 0.43
C MET A 43 -6.37 -1.86 0.18
N PHE A 44 -7.03 -0.95 -0.54
CA PHE A 44 -8.45 -1.06 -0.82
C PHE A 44 -8.74 -0.52 -2.22
N TRP A 45 -9.79 -1.07 -2.85
CA TRP A 45 -10.24 -0.61 -4.15
C TRP A 45 -11.11 0.63 -4.01
N VAL A 46 -10.84 1.64 -4.83
CA VAL A 46 -11.58 2.91 -4.91
C VAL A 46 -12.17 3.03 -6.32
N PRO A 47 -13.49 3.13 -6.46
CA PRO A 47 -14.13 3.35 -7.76
C PRO A 47 -13.74 4.71 -8.35
N ASP A 48 -13.61 4.77 -9.67
CA ASP A 48 -13.57 6.03 -10.40
C ASP A 48 -15.01 6.41 -10.80
N GLU A 49 -15.59 7.40 -10.10
CA GLU A 49 -16.99 7.81 -10.32
C GLU A 49 -17.18 8.50 -11.68
N ASP A 50 -16.14 9.14 -12.21
CA ASP A 50 -16.16 9.83 -13.51
C ASP A 50 -16.01 8.83 -14.67
N HIS A 51 -15.37 7.68 -14.44
CA HIS A 51 -15.09 6.67 -15.47
C HIS A 51 -15.50 5.24 -15.05
N PRO A 52 -16.79 4.93 -14.88
CA PRO A 52 -17.24 3.55 -14.63
C PRO A 52 -16.98 2.64 -15.85
N PRO A 53 -16.59 1.36 -15.67
CA PRO A 53 -16.46 0.60 -14.42
C PRO A 53 -15.03 0.62 -13.84
N PHE A 54 -14.21 1.61 -14.18
CA PHE A 54 -12.82 1.66 -13.74
C PHE A 54 -12.69 2.05 -12.27
N GLY A 55 -11.52 1.76 -11.70
CA GLY A 55 -11.16 2.11 -10.34
C GLY A 55 -9.68 1.84 -10.13
N ARG A 56 -9.17 2.27 -8.98
CA ARG A 56 -7.75 2.14 -8.61
C ARG A 56 -7.62 1.50 -7.25
N ILE A 57 -6.44 0.97 -6.95
CA ILE A 57 -6.10 0.52 -5.60
C ILE A 57 -5.46 1.67 -4.87
N GLU A 58 -5.95 2.01 -3.68
CA GLU A 58 -5.34 3.02 -2.85
C GLU A 58 -4.64 2.36 -1.65
N VAL A 59 -3.46 2.88 -1.29
CA VAL A 59 -2.70 2.42 -0.13
C VAL A 59 -3.05 3.30 1.06
N ASP A 60 -3.44 2.69 2.18
CA ASP A 60 -3.62 3.37 3.46
C ASP A 60 -2.24 3.70 4.08
N PRO A 61 -1.87 4.98 4.20
CA PRO A 61 -0.61 5.43 4.78
C PRO A 61 -0.51 5.17 6.30
N TYR A 62 -1.65 5.03 7.01
CA TYR A 62 -1.69 4.73 8.44
C TYR A 62 -1.36 3.27 8.72
N LEU A 63 -1.68 2.37 7.79
CA LEU A 63 -1.47 0.94 7.92
C LEU A 63 -0.21 0.44 7.20
N CYS A 64 0.26 1.19 6.21
CA CYS A 64 1.47 0.84 5.49
C CYS A 64 2.68 0.74 6.43
N ILE A 65 3.46 -0.33 6.22
CA ILE A 65 4.65 -0.67 7.01
C ILE A 65 5.96 -0.50 6.23
N GLY A 66 5.89 -0.09 4.96
CA GLY A 66 7.06 0.09 4.11
C GLY A 66 7.74 -1.23 3.72
N CYS A 67 7.00 -2.34 3.61
CA CYS A 67 7.57 -3.66 3.33
C CYS A 67 8.03 -3.87 1.87
N GLN A 68 7.61 -2.99 0.95
CA GLN A 68 7.97 -3.03 -0.47
C GLN A 68 7.58 -4.33 -1.21
N LYS A 69 6.66 -5.13 -0.67
CA LYS A 69 6.19 -6.35 -1.36
C LYS A 69 5.19 -6.08 -2.49
N CYS A 70 4.56 -4.91 -2.48
CA CYS A 70 3.54 -4.52 -3.45
C CYS A 70 4.11 -3.88 -4.73
N ILE A 71 5.39 -3.47 -4.73
CA ILE A 71 6.04 -2.86 -5.89
C ILE A 71 6.58 -3.95 -6.83
N SER A 72 6.64 -3.66 -8.13
CA SER A 72 7.16 -4.60 -9.14
C SER A 72 8.67 -4.69 -9.19
N LYS A 73 9.37 -3.74 -8.55
CA LYS A 73 10.83 -3.72 -8.48
C LYS A 73 11.26 -4.13 -7.08
N GLY A 74 11.75 -5.34 -6.94
CA GLY A 74 12.40 -5.78 -5.71
C GLY A 74 13.71 -5.02 -5.44
N PRO A 75 14.28 -5.19 -4.23
CA PRO A 75 15.66 -4.77 -3.99
C PRO A 75 16.55 -5.37 -5.08
N ASP A 76 17.47 -4.55 -5.60
CA ASP A 76 18.38 -4.89 -6.72
C ASP A 76 17.74 -5.00 -8.12
N GLY A 77 16.50 -4.52 -8.30
CA GLY A 77 15.86 -4.43 -9.62
C GLY A 77 15.26 -5.75 -10.14
N ALA A 78 15.11 -6.75 -9.27
CA ALA A 78 14.39 -7.98 -9.59
C ALA A 78 12.90 -7.68 -9.88
N PHE A 79 12.35 -8.28 -10.93
CA PHE A 79 10.92 -8.17 -11.23
C PHE A 79 10.15 -9.05 -10.23
N LEU A 80 9.28 -8.44 -9.43
CA LEU A 80 8.40 -9.13 -8.48
C LEU A 80 7.01 -9.32 -9.08
N ASP A 81 6.23 -10.25 -8.55
CA ASP A 81 4.80 -10.42 -8.86
C ASP A 81 3.91 -9.27 -8.33
N GLY A 82 4.48 -8.10 -8.00
CA GLY A 82 3.78 -6.92 -7.49
C GLY A 82 2.92 -6.21 -8.54
N CYS A 83 2.74 -4.89 -8.41
CA CYS A 83 1.91 -4.11 -9.34
C CYS A 83 2.46 -4.11 -10.79
N PRO A 84 1.86 -4.85 -11.75
CA PRO A 84 2.47 -5.06 -13.07
C PRO A 84 2.64 -3.78 -13.89
N TRP A 85 1.87 -2.75 -13.55
CA TRP A 85 1.88 -1.43 -14.17
C TRP A 85 2.93 -0.47 -13.59
N ASP A 86 3.69 -0.92 -12.58
CA ASP A 86 4.61 -0.08 -11.82
C ASP A 86 3.92 1.18 -11.26
N ALA A 87 2.66 1.01 -10.85
CA ALA A 87 1.80 2.10 -10.38
C ALA A 87 1.83 2.29 -8.85
N ILE A 88 2.81 1.68 -8.18
CA ILE A 88 3.02 1.83 -6.73
C ILE A 88 4.47 2.25 -6.53
N GLU A 89 4.65 3.41 -5.90
CA GLU A 89 5.96 3.99 -5.63
C GLU A 89 6.23 4.04 -4.12
N MET A 90 7.50 3.94 -3.75
CA MET A 90 7.93 4.12 -2.36
C MET A 90 8.42 5.55 -2.16
N VAL A 91 7.72 6.32 -1.34
CA VAL A 91 8.10 7.70 -0.99
C VAL A 91 8.57 7.78 0.46
N PRO A 92 9.47 8.70 0.82
CA PRO A 92 9.79 8.97 2.21
C PRO A 92 8.54 9.41 2.98
N THR A 93 8.39 8.89 4.20
CA THR A 93 7.22 9.22 5.03
C THR A 93 7.16 10.71 5.34
N GLU A 94 8.32 11.35 5.55
CA GLU A 94 8.42 12.79 5.77
C GLU A 94 7.91 13.63 4.58
N ASP A 95 8.21 13.20 3.34
CA ASP A 95 7.74 13.89 2.14
C ASP A 95 6.23 13.76 2.00
N TRP A 96 5.68 12.57 2.27
CA TRP A 96 4.24 12.35 2.25
C TRP A 96 3.53 13.19 3.34
N GLU A 97 4.05 13.18 4.57
CA GLU A 97 3.54 14.00 5.67
C GLU A 97 3.57 15.50 5.31
N GLY A 98 4.66 15.97 4.69
CA GLY A 98 4.82 17.36 4.25
C GLY A 98 3.87 17.76 3.11
N LEU A 99 3.67 16.90 2.12
CA LEU A 99 2.76 17.13 0.99
C LEU A 99 1.30 17.17 1.42
N HIS A 100 0.90 16.31 2.36
CA HIS A 100 -0.48 16.20 2.82
C HIS A 100 -0.79 17.07 4.05
N GLY A 101 0.23 17.62 4.73
CA GLY A 101 0.07 18.37 5.97
C GLY A 101 -0.42 17.51 7.15
N ILE A 102 -0.12 16.20 7.12
CA ILE A 102 -0.59 15.20 8.09
C ILE A 102 0.62 14.61 8.81
N ALA A 103 0.57 14.50 10.14
CA ALA A 103 1.55 13.74 10.91
C ALA A 103 1.01 12.33 11.23
N LEU A 104 1.67 11.31 10.72
CA LEU A 104 1.30 9.92 10.95
C LEU A 104 1.74 9.46 12.36
N PRO A 105 0.88 8.74 13.08
CA PRO A 105 1.22 8.18 14.39
C PRO A 105 2.20 7.00 14.26
N ASP A 106 2.95 6.72 15.33
CA ASP A 106 3.87 5.57 15.36
C ASP A 106 3.15 4.21 15.25
N ALA A 107 2.04 4.07 15.97
CA ALA A 107 1.18 2.89 15.90
C ALA A 107 -0.02 3.16 14.99
N PRO A 108 -0.51 2.14 14.25
CA PRO A 108 -1.71 2.27 13.45
C PRO A 108 -2.92 2.52 14.37
N PRO A 109 -3.96 3.19 13.89
CA PRO A 109 -5.21 3.32 14.64
C PRO A 109 -5.75 1.92 14.99
N ALA A 110 -6.38 1.81 16.17
CA ALA A 110 -7.05 0.58 16.54
C ALA A 110 -8.06 0.19 15.44
N PRO A 111 -8.18 -1.10 15.08
CA PRO A 111 -9.17 -1.51 14.10
C PRO A 111 -10.56 -1.06 14.58
N PRO A 112 -11.45 -0.64 13.66
CA PRO A 112 -12.80 -0.26 14.04
C PRO A 112 -13.45 -1.43 14.78
N VAL A 113 -13.92 -1.18 16.01
CA VAL A 113 -14.68 -2.16 16.78
C VAL A 113 -16.05 -2.25 16.08
N GLY A 114 -16.28 -3.35 15.37
CA GLY A 114 -17.52 -3.68 14.67
C GLY A 114 -18.13 -4.92 15.26
#